data_AF-A0A2E0TCM3-F1
#
_entry.id   AF-A0A2E0TCM3-F1
#
_cell.length_a   1.000
_cell.length_b   1.000
_cell.length_c   1.000
_cell.angle_alpha   90.00
_cell.angle_beta   90.00
_cell.angle_gamma   90.00
#
_symmetry.space_group_name_H-M   'P 1'
#
loop_
_entity.id
_entity.type
_entity.pdbx_description
1 polymer ?
#
loop_
_entity_poly.entity_id
_entity_poly.type
_entity_poly.pdbx_seq_one_letter_code
_entity_poly.pdbx_strand_id
1 'polypeptide(L)'
;MDRGSSHGGVSSGLSAGPWEVSTGEGAIRSARRRIFLGDRSAPARPPRLPLRPRKASGTPYVEAPEEPRRSRANPPGRPMPLLALLVVLALVALIAVALSRANELFCVSVRDGRCLVVRGQIPTALLQDFRDVVARAGLPRATIRGVREGGRPRLLVSGADDFTAQRLRNTFGASRWGRVAGLEAAPAERRDRNLGQLLGIAWLAWLLTRDR
;
A
#
# COMPACT_ATOMS: atom_id res chain seq x y z
N MET A 1 -47.52 -57.02 -9.70
CA MET A 1 -47.70 -57.00 -11.17
C MET A 1 -46.95 -55.76 -11.66
N ASP A 2 -45.65 -55.92 -11.89
CA ASP A 2 -45.00 -56.24 -13.19
C ASP A 2 -44.78 -54.95 -14.00
N ARG A 3 -43.56 -54.41 -14.01
CA ARG A 3 -42.38 -54.75 -14.85
C ARG A 3 -42.35 -53.88 -16.11
N GLY A 4 -41.26 -53.14 -16.28
CA GLY A 4 -41.01 -52.35 -17.49
C GLY A 4 -39.63 -51.69 -17.50
N SER A 5 -38.59 -52.48 -17.24
CA SER A 5 -37.20 -52.15 -17.56
C SER A 5 -36.98 -52.33 -19.07
N SER A 6 -36.32 -51.38 -19.73
CA SER A 6 -35.52 -51.69 -20.92
C SER A 6 -34.38 -50.67 -21.09
N HIS A 7 -33.19 -51.26 -21.11
CA HIS A 7 -31.89 -50.67 -21.33
C HIS A 7 -31.73 -50.10 -22.75
N GLY A 8 -30.93 -49.04 -22.86
CA GLY A 8 -30.26 -48.63 -24.08
C GLY A 8 -28.86 -48.14 -23.75
N GLY A 9 -27.93 -49.07 -23.60
CA GLY A 9 -26.51 -48.76 -23.45
C GLY A 9 -25.91 -48.30 -24.77
N VAL A 10 -25.07 -47.26 -24.70
CA VAL A 10 -24.01 -47.02 -25.69
C VAL A 10 -22.74 -46.75 -24.89
N SER A 11 -21.99 -47.83 -24.73
CA SER A 11 -20.61 -47.81 -24.26
C SER A 11 -19.67 -47.66 -25.45
N SER A 12 -18.51 -47.08 -25.15
CA SER A 12 -17.22 -47.33 -25.80
C SER A 12 -16.83 -46.41 -26.96
N GLY A 13 -15.81 -45.61 -26.67
CA GLY A 13 -14.80 -45.24 -27.66
C GLY A 13 -14.47 -43.76 -27.67
N LEU A 14 -13.37 -43.37 -27.00
CA LEU A 14 -12.17 -42.86 -27.69
C LEU A 14 -11.24 -42.14 -26.70
N SER A 15 -10.06 -42.73 -26.56
CA SER A 15 -8.77 -42.05 -26.44
C SER A 15 -8.46 -41.32 -25.12
N ALA A 16 -8.11 -42.10 -24.10
CA ALA A 16 -7.21 -41.65 -23.06
C ALA A 16 -5.78 -41.61 -23.66
N GLY A 17 -5.36 -40.43 -24.11
CA GLY A 17 -3.96 -40.17 -24.46
C GLY A 17 -3.11 -40.01 -23.19
N PRO A 18 -1.92 -40.64 -23.10
CA PRO A 18 -0.99 -40.44 -22.00
C PRO A 18 -0.25 -39.12 -22.23
N TRP A 19 -0.70 -38.04 -21.58
CA TRP A 19 0.14 -36.86 -21.42
C TRP A 19 1.02 -37.09 -20.19
N GLU A 20 2.17 -37.67 -20.46
CA GLU A 20 3.29 -37.76 -19.54
C GLU A 20 3.88 -36.34 -19.38
N VAL A 21 3.32 -35.56 -18.46
CA VAL A 21 3.89 -34.26 -18.10
C VAL A 21 5.02 -34.49 -17.11
N SER A 22 6.21 -34.49 -17.69
CA SER A 22 7.53 -34.41 -17.07
C SER A 22 7.52 -33.51 -15.82
N THR A 23 7.67 -34.14 -14.66
CA THR A 23 8.02 -33.49 -13.38
C THR A 23 9.46 -33.02 -13.48
N GLY A 24 9.64 -31.78 -13.94
CA GLY A 24 10.92 -31.07 -13.90
C GLY A 24 11.29 -30.70 -12.47
N GLU A 25 11.82 -31.66 -11.73
CA GLU A 25 12.43 -31.51 -10.41
C GLU A 25 13.82 -30.85 -10.58
N GLY A 26 13.79 -29.54 -10.88
CA GLY A 26 14.98 -28.73 -11.18
C GLY A 26 15.43 -27.91 -9.98
N ALA A 27 16.34 -28.49 -9.21
CA ALA A 27 17.22 -27.87 -8.23
C ALA A 27 17.46 -26.35 -8.35
N ILE A 28 17.01 -25.57 -7.36
CA ILE A 28 17.60 -24.25 -7.07
C ILE A 28 18.04 -24.19 -5.61
N ARG A 29 19.29 -24.63 -5.48
CA ARG A 29 20.34 -24.28 -4.51
C ARG A 29 20.03 -23.05 -3.64
N SER A 30 19.80 -23.34 -2.36
CA SER A 30 20.59 -22.84 -1.23
C SER A 30 21.62 -21.74 -1.53
N ALA A 31 21.21 -20.48 -1.35
CA ALA A 31 22.11 -19.34 -1.17
C ALA A 31 22.00 -18.79 0.25
N ARG A 32 22.72 -19.47 1.14
CA ARG A 32 22.92 -19.16 2.55
C ARG A 32 23.80 -17.90 2.67
N ARG A 33 23.22 -16.71 2.56
CA ARG A 33 23.96 -15.45 2.79
C ARG A 33 24.01 -15.14 4.28
N ARG A 34 25.10 -15.58 4.90
CA ARG A 34 25.71 -14.99 6.10
C ARG A 34 25.79 -13.48 5.92
N ILE A 35 25.00 -12.72 6.68
CA ILE A 35 25.20 -11.28 6.87
C ILE A 35 25.66 -11.08 8.30
N PHE A 36 26.99 -10.99 8.40
CA PHE A 36 27.73 -10.01 9.18
C PHE A 36 27.12 -9.61 10.54
N LEU A 37 27.59 -10.30 11.60
CA LEU A 37 27.69 -9.74 12.94
C LEU A 37 28.71 -8.58 12.87
N GLY A 38 28.20 -7.39 12.56
CA GLY A 38 28.95 -6.14 12.65
C GLY A 38 29.14 -5.78 14.12
N ASP A 39 30.38 -5.95 14.57
CA ASP A 39 31.04 -5.37 15.72
C ASP A 39 30.44 -4.02 16.14
N ARG A 40 29.71 -4.01 17.26
CA ARG A 40 29.30 -2.78 17.95
C ARG A 40 30.43 -2.37 18.87
N SER A 41 31.43 -1.72 18.28
CA SER A 41 32.42 -0.96 19.01
C SER A 41 31.71 0.07 19.90
N ALA A 42 32.09 0.06 21.19
CA ALA A 42 31.50 0.87 22.24
C ALA A 42 31.63 2.38 21.96
N PRO A 43 30.61 3.20 22.27
CA PRO A 43 30.77 4.64 22.25
C PRO A 43 31.74 5.09 23.35
N ALA A 44 32.79 5.80 22.93
CA ALA A 44 33.77 6.43 23.80
C ALA A 44 33.09 7.35 24.84
N ARG A 45 33.47 7.18 26.11
CA ARG A 45 33.08 8.06 27.22
C ARG A 45 33.54 9.51 26.93
N PRO A 46 32.68 10.52 27.11
CA PRO A 46 33.11 11.91 27.02
C PRO A 46 34.04 12.27 28.20
N PRO A 47 35.00 13.20 28.00
CA PRO A 47 35.91 13.65 29.03
C PRO A 47 35.16 14.34 30.17
N ARG A 48 35.50 13.97 31.41
CA ARG A 48 35.02 14.62 32.63
C ARG A 48 35.55 16.05 32.67
N LEU A 49 34.65 17.03 32.66
CA LEU A 49 34.99 18.43 32.87
C LEU A 49 35.52 18.64 34.30
N PRO A 50 36.57 19.45 34.49
CA PRO A 50 37.07 19.79 35.82
C PRO A 50 36.03 20.61 36.59
N LEU A 51 35.79 20.20 37.84
CA LEU A 51 34.97 20.90 38.81
C LEU A 51 35.50 22.32 39.00
N ARG A 52 34.65 23.30 38.67
CA ARG A 52 34.92 24.73 38.83
C ARG A 52 35.09 25.04 40.33
N PRO A 53 36.19 25.66 40.77
CA PRO A 53 36.41 25.99 42.17
C PRO A 53 35.36 27.00 42.66
N ARG A 54 34.70 26.63 43.76
CA ARG A 54 33.79 27.43 44.56
C ARG A 54 34.56 28.62 45.15
N LYS A 55 34.45 29.80 44.55
CA LYS A 55 34.88 31.06 45.19
C LYS A 55 33.89 31.40 46.30
N ALA A 56 34.29 31.14 47.54
CA ALA A 56 33.74 31.78 48.72
C ALA A 56 34.31 33.21 48.77
N SER A 57 33.48 34.18 48.41
CA SER A 57 33.75 35.59 48.71
C SER A 57 32.53 36.13 49.43
N GLY A 58 32.62 36.14 50.76
CA GLY A 58 31.71 36.90 51.60
C GLY A 58 31.94 38.38 51.33
N THR A 59 30.98 39.00 50.65
CA THR A 59 30.84 40.46 50.65
C THR A 59 29.84 40.83 51.74
N PRO A 60 30.16 41.79 52.62
CA PRO A 60 29.18 42.32 53.56
C PRO A 60 28.01 42.92 52.77
N TYR A 61 26.81 42.49 53.15
CA TYR A 61 25.54 42.93 52.59
C TYR A 61 25.35 44.42 52.90
N VAL A 62 25.65 45.27 51.91
CA VAL A 62 25.19 46.65 51.89
C VAL A 62 23.80 46.61 51.27
N GLU A 63 22.82 46.94 52.09
CA GLU A 63 21.39 47.03 51.78
C GLU A 63 21.21 48.07 50.66
N ALA A 64 21.19 47.59 49.42
CA ALA A 64 20.91 48.42 48.25
C ALA A 64 19.41 48.81 48.27
N PRO A 65 19.08 50.08 48.00
CA PRO A 65 17.70 50.55 48.01
C PRO A 65 16.85 49.70 47.06
N GLU A 66 15.70 49.23 47.53
CA GLU A 66 14.78 48.41 46.76
C GLU A 66 14.40 49.12 45.47
N GLU A 67 15.05 48.74 44.36
CA GLU A 67 14.60 49.15 43.04
C GLU A 67 13.15 48.65 42.86
N PRO A 68 12.23 49.53 42.44
CA PRO A 68 10.84 49.16 42.24
C PRO A 68 10.83 47.96 41.31
N ARG A 69 10.40 46.81 41.86
CA ARG A 69 10.28 45.52 41.18
C ARG A 69 9.63 45.77 39.82
N ARG A 70 10.46 45.92 38.78
CA ARG A 70 10.00 46.05 37.40
C ARG A 70 9.22 44.79 37.14
N SER A 71 7.90 44.91 37.21
CA SER A 71 6.93 43.88 36.84
C SER A 71 7.42 43.30 35.54
N ARG A 72 8.00 42.10 35.66
CA ARG A 72 8.63 41.36 34.58
C ARG A 72 7.48 41.04 33.65
N ALA A 73 7.26 41.90 32.66
CA ALA A 73 6.22 41.73 31.67
C ALA A 73 6.41 40.33 31.09
N ASN A 74 5.44 39.45 31.33
CA ASN A 74 5.46 38.11 30.78
C ASN A 74 5.64 38.27 29.26
N PRO A 75 6.70 37.71 28.65
CA PRO A 75 6.86 37.81 27.22
C PRO A 75 5.59 37.21 26.58
N PRO A 76 4.98 37.89 25.59
CA PRO A 76 3.76 37.41 24.96
C PRO A 76 4.01 35.98 24.49
N GLY A 77 3.22 35.04 25.02
CA GLY A 77 3.36 33.61 24.76
C GLY A 77 3.38 33.40 23.25
N ARG A 78 4.56 33.03 22.72
CA ARG A 78 4.72 32.83 21.28
C ARG A 78 3.73 31.74 20.85
N PRO A 79 2.90 31.95 19.82
CA PRO A 79 1.92 30.97 19.32
C PRO A 79 2.55 29.73 18.64
N MET A 80 3.82 29.43 18.97
CA MET A 80 4.60 28.29 18.52
C MET A 80 3.92 26.91 18.73
N PRO A 81 3.10 26.65 19.77
CA PRO A 81 2.52 25.31 19.90
C PRO A 81 1.51 24.99 18.80
N LEU A 82 0.75 25.98 18.31
CA LEU A 82 -0.27 25.75 17.28
C LEU A 82 0.37 25.50 15.92
N LEU A 83 1.35 26.32 15.52
CA LEU A 83 2.05 26.15 14.25
C LEU A 83 2.80 24.81 14.23
N ALA A 84 3.51 24.47 15.31
CA ALA A 84 4.21 23.19 15.42
C ALA A 84 3.22 22.00 15.33
N LEU A 85 2.07 22.08 16.00
CA LEU A 85 1.03 21.06 15.93
C LEU A 85 0.49 20.90 14.49
N LEU A 86 0.20 22.00 13.79
CA LEU A 86 -0.27 21.97 12.41
C LEU A 86 0.76 21.34 11.47
N VAL A 87 2.04 21.66 11.63
CA VAL A 87 3.12 21.06 10.84
C VAL A 87 3.23 19.56 11.10
N VAL A 88 3.15 19.13 12.35
CA VAL A 88 3.16 17.70 12.70
C VAL A 88 1.94 16.97 12.10
N LEU A 89 0.74 17.54 12.21
CA LEU A 89 -0.46 16.97 11.61
C LEU A 89 -0.36 16.86 10.08
N ALA A 90 0.14 17.90 9.42
CA ALA A 90 0.36 17.89 7.98
C ALA A 90 1.36 16.81 7.56
N LEU A 91 2.45 16.64 8.32
CA LEU A 91 3.45 15.61 8.08
C LEU A 91 2.87 14.20 8.27
N VAL A 92 2.09 13.97 9.33
CA VAL A 92 1.42 12.69 9.57
C VAL A 92 0.44 12.37 8.44
N ALA A 93 -0.36 13.35 8.01
CA ALA A 93 -1.28 13.18 6.88
C ALA A 93 -0.54 12.84 5.59
N LEU A 94 0.59 13.51 5.30
CA LEU A 94 1.42 13.23 4.13
C LEU A 94 1.98 11.80 4.16
N ILE A 95 2.53 11.36 5.30
CA ILE A 95 3.06 10.01 5.49
C ILE A 95 1.93 8.97 5.33
N ALA A 96 0.76 9.22 5.93
CA ALA A 96 -0.39 8.33 5.81
C ALA A 96 -0.84 8.18 4.34
N VAL A 97 -0.88 9.29 3.58
CA VAL A 97 -1.19 9.26 2.14
C VAL A 97 -0.12 8.50 1.37
N ALA A 98 1.17 8.73 1.65
CA ALA A 98 2.27 8.02 1.00
C ALA A 98 2.22 6.49 1.27
N LEU A 99 1.98 6.07 2.51
CA LEU A 99 1.84 4.66 2.89
C LEU A 99 0.60 4.02 2.27
N SER A 100 -0.53 4.74 2.23
CA SER A 100 -1.74 4.23 1.57
C SER A 100 -1.53 3.97 0.08
N ARG A 101 -0.67 4.78 -0.56
CA ARG A 101 -0.28 4.62 -1.97
C ARG A 101 0.73 3.49 -2.16
N ALA A 102 1.65 3.29 -1.22
CA ALA A 102 2.63 2.21 -1.28
C ALA A 102 1.99 0.82 -1.19
N ASN A 103 0.84 0.71 -0.52
CA ASN A 103 0.11 -0.55 -0.38
C ASN A 103 -0.86 -0.86 -1.54
N GLU A 104 -1.04 0.06 -2.48
CA GLU A 104 -1.95 -0.13 -3.62
C GLU A 104 -1.22 -0.80 -4.79
N LEU A 105 -1.60 -2.03 -5.10
CA LEU A 105 -1.03 -2.84 -6.19
C LEU A 105 -1.56 -2.37 -7.56
N PHE A 106 -2.87 -2.13 -7.65
CA PHE A 106 -3.52 -1.56 -8.83
C PHE A 106 -4.84 -0.88 -8.49
N CYS A 107 -5.26 0.03 -9.36
CA CYS A 107 -6.53 0.74 -9.28
C CYS A 107 -7.20 0.73 -10.65
N VAL A 108 -8.40 0.16 -10.73
CA VAL A 108 -9.22 0.12 -11.93
C VAL A 108 -10.50 0.91 -11.68
N SER A 109 -10.75 1.92 -12.50
CA SER A 109 -12.01 2.65 -12.50
C SER A 109 -12.93 2.04 -13.56
N VAL A 110 -14.15 1.76 -13.16
CA VAL A 110 -15.24 1.34 -14.04
C VAL A 110 -16.09 2.56 -14.35
N ARG A 111 -16.35 2.80 -15.63
CA ARG A 111 -17.28 3.83 -16.12
C ARG A 111 -18.06 3.26 -17.29
N ASP A 112 -19.39 3.29 -17.20
CA ASP A 112 -20.32 2.84 -18.24
C ASP A 112 -19.98 1.42 -18.74
N GLY A 113 -19.76 0.50 -17.79
CA GLY A 113 -19.36 -0.89 -18.08
C GLY A 113 -17.93 -1.08 -18.59
N ARG A 114 -17.11 -0.01 -18.74
CA ARG A 114 -15.73 -0.09 -19.22
C ARG A 114 -14.73 -0.01 -18.08
N CYS A 115 -13.76 -0.92 -18.06
CA CYS A 115 -12.66 -0.94 -17.09
C CYS A 115 -11.44 -0.17 -17.62
N LEU A 116 -11.05 0.88 -16.90
CA LEU A 116 -9.86 1.70 -17.15
C LEU A 116 -8.86 1.58 -15.99
N VAL A 117 -7.63 1.17 -16.30
CA VAL A 117 -6.55 1.10 -15.30
C VAL A 117 -6.06 2.51 -15.01
N VAL A 118 -6.32 2.99 -13.79
CA VAL A 118 -5.91 4.32 -13.34
C VAL A 118 -4.49 4.27 -12.78
N ARG A 119 -4.15 3.21 -12.03
CA ARG A 119 -2.86 3.07 -11.35
C ARG A 119 -2.41 1.62 -11.25
N GLY A 120 -1.10 1.45 -11.05
CA GLY A 120 -0.47 0.16 -10.82
C GLY A 120 -0.44 -0.73 -12.06
N GLN A 121 -0.08 -1.99 -11.86
CA GLN A 121 0.00 -2.98 -12.92
C GLN A 121 -1.00 -4.09 -12.63
N ILE A 122 -1.86 -4.35 -13.61
CA ILE A 122 -2.81 -5.45 -13.58
C ILE A 122 -2.49 -6.38 -14.75
N PRO A 123 -2.34 -7.69 -14.51
CA PRO A 123 -2.20 -8.67 -15.59
C PRO A 123 -3.40 -8.61 -16.54
N THR A 124 -3.13 -8.64 -17.85
CA THR A 124 -4.18 -8.52 -18.88
C THR A 124 -5.29 -9.55 -18.72
N ALA A 125 -4.94 -10.79 -18.37
CA ALA A 125 -5.93 -11.85 -18.12
C ALA A 125 -6.89 -11.49 -16.98
N LEU A 126 -6.37 -11.01 -15.85
CA LEU A 126 -7.20 -10.59 -14.71
C LEU A 126 -8.06 -9.36 -15.06
N LEU A 127 -7.52 -8.41 -15.83
CA LEU A 127 -8.28 -7.26 -16.31
C LEU A 127 -9.44 -7.68 -17.22
N GLN A 128 -9.23 -8.71 -18.06
CA GLN A 128 -10.27 -9.27 -18.91
C GLN A 128 -11.35 -9.96 -18.08
N ASP A 129 -10.98 -10.77 -17.08
CA ASP A 129 -11.94 -11.38 -16.16
C ASP A 129 -12.80 -10.32 -15.43
N PHE A 130 -12.18 -9.20 -15.02
CA PHE A 130 -12.91 -8.09 -14.42
C PHE A 130 -13.86 -7.42 -15.41
N ARG A 131 -13.47 -7.25 -16.68
CA ARG A 131 -14.34 -6.70 -17.72
C ARG A 131 -15.57 -7.59 -17.93
N ASP A 132 -15.40 -8.90 -17.93
CA ASP A 132 -16.50 -9.84 -18.12
C ASP A 132 -17.51 -9.77 -16.97
N VAL A 133 -17.02 -9.69 -15.72
CA VAL A 133 -17.89 -9.53 -14.54
C VAL A 133 -18.61 -8.19 -14.56
N VAL A 134 -17.90 -7.10 -14.86
CA VAL A 134 -18.43 -5.74 -14.91
C VAL A 134 -19.47 -5.57 -16.01
N ALA A 135 -19.20 -6.10 -17.22
CA ALA A 135 -20.09 -6.02 -18.36
C ALA A 135 -21.38 -6.81 -18.11
N ARG A 136 -21.28 -8.01 -17.52
CA ARG A 136 -22.45 -8.83 -17.18
C ARG A 136 -23.32 -8.20 -16.10
N ALA A 137 -22.72 -7.49 -15.15
CA ALA A 137 -23.44 -6.80 -14.08
C ALA A 137 -24.00 -5.43 -14.51
N GLY A 138 -23.58 -4.89 -15.66
CA GLY A 138 -24.04 -3.57 -16.13
C GLY A 138 -23.62 -2.41 -15.21
N LEU A 139 -22.46 -2.49 -14.55
CA LEU A 139 -22.06 -1.50 -13.55
C LEU A 139 -21.78 -0.12 -14.19
N PRO A 140 -22.52 0.95 -13.79
CA PRO A 140 -22.34 2.28 -14.37
C PRO A 140 -21.06 2.95 -13.85
N ARG A 141 -20.74 2.80 -12.55
CA ARG A 141 -19.55 3.40 -11.96
C ARG A 141 -19.08 2.61 -10.75
N ALA A 142 -17.86 2.13 -10.78
CA ALA A 142 -17.23 1.43 -9.66
C ALA A 142 -15.72 1.70 -9.61
N THR A 143 -15.10 1.44 -8.45
CA THR A 143 -13.64 1.44 -8.32
C THR A 143 -13.21 0.13 -7.69
N ILE A 144 -12.29 -0.55 -8.38
CA ILE A 144 -11.73 -1.85 -8.00
C ILE A 144 -10.25 -1.62 -7.67
N ARG A 145 -9.86 -1.84 -6.42
CA ARG A 145 -8.50 -1.61 -5.92
C ARG A 145 -7.91 -2.91 -5.40
N GLY A 146 -6.76 -3.30 -5.93
CA GLY A 146 -5.93 -4.34 -5.34
C GLY A 146 -5.00 -3.70 -4.31
N VAL A 147 -5.08 -4.10 -3.05
CA VAL A 147 -4.23 -3.61 -1.96
C VAL A 147 -3.49 -4.75 -1.29
N ARG A 148 -2.35 -4.47 -0.68
CA ARG A 148 -1.66 -5.40 0.20
C ARG A 148 -2.01 -5.10 1.66
N GLU A 149 -2.65 -6.06 2.33
CA GLU A 149 -3.06 -5.95 3.72
C GLU A 149 -2.58 -7.19 4.48
N GLY A 150 -1.80 -7.00 5.56
CA GLY A 150 -1.25 -8.12 6.33
C GLY A 150 -0.36 -9.07 5.50
N GLY A 151 0.35 -8.54 4.50
CA GLY A 151 1.20 -9.33 3.60
C GLY A 151 0.44 -10.16 2.55
N ARG A 152 -0.90 -10.08 2.52
CA ARG A 152 -1.73 -10.79 1.54
C ARG A 152 -2.40 -9.80 0.58
N PRO A 153 -2.51 -10.13 -0.71
CA PRO A 153 -3.27 -9.31 -1.63
C PRO A 153 -4.77 -9.40 -1.31
N ARG A 154 -5.45 -8.26 -1.27
CA ARG A 154 -6.90 -8.13 -1.06
C ARG A 154 -7.50 -7.20 -2.11
N LEU A 155 -8.77 -7.48 -2.45
CA LEU A 155 -9.53 -6.67 -3.39
C LEU A 155 -10.56 -5.83 -2.65
N LEU A 156 -10.43 -4.51 -2.75
CA LEU A 156 -11.41 -3.55 -2.29
C LEU A 156 -12.25 -3.10 -3.49
N VAL A 157 -13.57 -3.16 -3.35
CA VAL A 157 -14.52 -2.77 -4.40
C VAL A 157 -15.46 -1.72 -3.81
N SER A 158 -15.72 -0.66 -4.57
CA SER A 158 -16.64 0.42 -4.19
C SER A 158 -17.52 0.78 -5.38
N GLY A 159 -18.78 1.14 -5.15
CA GLY A 159 -19.75 1.45 -6.21
C GLY A 159 -20.30 0.23 -6.96
N ALA A 160 -20.17 -0.97 -6.40
CA ALA A 160 -20.82 -2.18 -6.89
C ALA A 160 -21.74 -2.74 -5.79
N ASP A 161 -22.77 -3.48 -6.20
CA ASP A 161 -23.59 -4.26 -5.27
C ASP A 161 -22.77 -5.38 -4.61
N ASP A 162 -23.22 -5.86 -3.45
CA ASP A 162 -22.48 -6.84 -2.64
C ASP A 162 -22.24 -8.16 -3.40
N PHE A 163 -23.19 -8.58 -4.23
CA PHE A 163 -23.07 -9.81 -5.00
C PHE A 163 -21.98 -9.68 -6.08
N THR A 164 -21.98 -8.58 -6.83
CA THR A 164 -20.94 -8.30 -7.83
C THR A 164 -19.57 -8.08 -7.18
N ALA A 165 -19.53 -7.37 -6.04
CA ALA A 165 -18.29 -7.19 -5.28
C ALA A 165 -17.72 -8.54 -4.82
N GLN A 166 -18.57 -9.45 -4.34
CA GLN A 166 -18.14 -10.79 -3.95
C GLN A 166 -17.67 -11.62 -5.14
N ARG A 167 -18.36 -11.54 -6.28
CA ARG A 167 -17.93 -12.20 -7.52
C ARG A 167 -16.55 -11.71 -7.98
N LEU A 168 -16.30 -10.40 -7.94
CA LEU A 168 -14.99 -9.82 -8.24
C LEU A 168 -13.89 -10.33 -7.29
N ARG A 169 -14.19 -10.42 -5.99
CA ARG A 169 -13.26 -11.01 -5.00
C ARG A 169 -12.96 -12.48 -5.29
N ASN A 170 -13.98 -13.26 -5.66
CA ASN A 170 -13.81 -14.66 -6.02
C ASN A 170 -12.95 -14.82 -7.29
N THR A 171 -13.22 -14.02 -8.33
CA THR A 171 -12.41 -13.97 -9.56
C THR A 171 -10.95 -13.64 -9.23
N PHE A 172 -10.72 -12.63 -8.38
CA PHE A 172 -9.39 -12.25 -7.94
C PHE A 172 -8.68 -13.37 -7.17
N GLY A 173 -9.35 -14.00 -6.21
CA GLY A 173 -8.80 -15.11 -5.40
C GLY A 173 -8.54 -16.38 -6.21
N ALA A 174 -9.33 -16.66 -7.24
CA ALA A 174 -9.13 -17.80 -8.13
C ALA A 174 -7.89 -17.62 -9.02
N SER A 175 -7.60 -16.38 -9.44
CA SER A 175 -6.43 -16.06 -10.24
C SER A 175 -5.12 -16.43 -9.53
N ARG A 176 -4.09 -16.84 -10.27
CA ARG A 176 -2.76 -17.16 -9.71
C ARG A 176 -2.14 -15.97 -8.96
N TRP A 177 -2.56 -14.75 -9.31
CA TRP A 177 -2.10 -13.48 -8.74
C TRP A 177 -2.69 -13.19 -7.35
N GLY A 178 -3.83 -13.79 -7.00
CA GLY A 178 -4.39 -13.71 -5.65
C GLY A 178 -3.66 -14.61 -4.64
N ARG A 179 -2.90 -15.61 -5.12
CA ARG A 179 -2.24 -16.64 -4.28
C ARG A 179 -0.75 -16.42 -4.10
N VAL A 180 -0.07 -15.90 -5.10
CA VAL A 180 1.38 -15.68 -5.07
C VAL A 180 1.62 -14.18 -4.97
N ALA A 181 2.57 -13.74 -4.13
CA ALA A 181 3.05 -12.35 -4.07
C ALA A 181 3.67 -11.84 -5.41
N GLY A 182 3.49 -12.58 -6.51
CA GLY A 182 4.07 -12.39 -7.83
C GLY A 182 3.62 -11.14 -8.59
N LEU A 183 2.75 -10.29 -8.04
CA LEU A 183 2.54 -8.94 -8.60
C LEU A 183 3.82 -8.09 -8.53
N GLU A 184 4.77 -8.42 -7.64
CA GLU A 184 6.11 -7.79 -7.63
C GLU A 184 7.03 -8.30 -8.75
N ALA A 185 6.78 -9.50 -9.27
CA ALA A 185 7.63 -10.16 -10.25
C ALA A 185 7.14 -9.98 -11.70
N ALA A 186 6.02 -9.27 -11.91
CA ALA A 186 5.58 -8.94 -13.26
C ALA A 186 6.66 -8.07 -13.93
N PRO A 187 7.23 -8.51 -15.08
CA PRO A 187 8.23 -7.71 -15.78
C PRO A 187 7.62 -6.35 -16.10
N ALA A 188 8.31 -5.28 -15.69
CA ALA A 188 7.89 -3.91 -15.88
C ALA A 188 7.97 -3.52 -17.37
N GLU A 189 7.17 -4.15 -18.23
CA GLU A 189 7.28 -4.07 -19.69
C GLU A 189 6.59 -2.83 -20.29
N ARG A 190 6.20 -1.85 -19.45
CA ARG A 190 5.68 -0.55 -19.92
C ARG A 190 6.29 0.62 -19.15
N ARG A 191 7.62 0.63 -19.07
CA ARG A 191 8.40 1.68 -18.40
C ARG A 191 8.77 2.88 -19.28
N ASP A 192 8.02 3.16 -20.35
CA ASP A 192 8.30 4.30 -21.26
C ASP A 192 7.20 5.36 -21.33
N ARG A 193 6.26 5.40 -20.37
CA ARG A 193 5.42 6.59 -20.23
C ARG A 193 6.14 7.62 -19.37
N ASN A 194 6.62 8.67 -20.02
CA ASN A 194 7.29 9.79 -19.39
C ASN A 194 6.45 10.32 -18.21
N LEU A 195 7.10 10.53 -17.06
CA LEU A 195 6.49 11.05 -15.82
C LEU A 195 5.62 12.29 -16.06
N GLY A 196 6.00 13.14 -17.02
CA GLY A 196 5.23 14.31 -17.45
C GLY A 196 3.87 13.97 -18.08
N GLN A 197 3.75 12.88 -18.84
CA GLN A 197 2.47 12.42 -19.38
C GLN A 197 1.58 11.83 -18.29
N LEU A 198 2.17 11.13 -17.32
CA LEU A 198 1.44 10.63 -16.15
C LEU A 198 0.92 11.78 -15.28
N LEU A 199 1.74 12.81 -15.05
CA LEU A 199 1.29 14.03 -14.34
C LEU A 199 0.22 14.79 -15.13
N GLY A 200 0.37 14.92 -16.44
CA GLY A 200 -0.61 15.57 -17.31
C GLY A 200 -1.97 14.87 -17.24
N ILE A 201 -2.00 13.55 -17.41
CA ILE A 201 -3.24 12.75 -17.32
C ILE A 201 -3.82 12.79 -15.90
N ALA A 202 -2.99 12.73 -14.86
CA ALA A 202 -3.45 12.79 -13.47
C ALA A 202 -4.05 14.17 -13.13
N TRP A 203 -3.46 15.25 -13.61
CA TRP A 203 -3.98 16.61 -13.44
C TRP A 203 -5.29 16.80 -14.20
N LEU A 204 -5.38 16.32 -15.45
CA LEU A 204 -6.61 16.38 -16.25
C LEU A 204 -7.74 15.55 -15.61
N ALA A 205 -7.42 14.38 -15.09
CA ALA A 205 -8.38 13.54 -14.37
C ALA A 205 -8.89 14.22 -13.11
N TRP A 206 -8.02 14.89 -12.35
CA TRP A 206 -8.40 15.66 -11.16
C TRP A 206 -9.29 16.85 -11.52
N LEU A 207 -8.94 17.61 -12.57
CA LEU A 207 -9.72 18.75 -13.06
C LEU A 207 -11.13 18.32 -13.47
N LEU A 208 -11.25 17.25 -14.25
CA LEU A 208 -12.55 16.72 -14.71
C LEU A 208 -13.40 16.11 -13.58
N THR A 209 -12.78 15.70 -12.47
CA THR A 209 -13.53 15.26 -11.27
C THR A 209 -13.94 16.40 -10.36
N ARG A 210 -13.46 17.63 -10.59
CA ARG A 210 -13.73 18.80 -9.72
C ARG A 210 -15.04 19.52 -10.06
N ASP A 211 -15.54 19.38 -11.30
CA ASP A 211 -16.76 20.06 -11.79
C ASP A 211 -18.05 19.21 -11.66
N ARG A 212 -18.14 18.35 -10.64
CA ARG A 212 -19.38 17.65 -10.25
C ARG A 212 -19.55 17.71 -8.75
#